data_AF-A0A7C7QW03-F1
#
_entry.id   AF-A0A7C7QW03-F1
#
_cell.length_a   1.000
_cell.length_b   1.000
_cell.length_c   1.000
_cell.angle_alpha   90.00
_cell.angle_beta   90.00
_cell.angle_gamma   90.00
#
_symmetry.space_group_name_H-M   'P 1'
#
loop_
_entity.id
_entity.type
_entity.pdbx_description
1 polymer ?
#
loop_
_entity_poly.entity_id
_entity_poly.type
_entity_poly.pdbx_seq_one_letter_code
_entity_poly.pdbx_strand_id
1 'polypeptide(L)' 'LYRMVIDEVEKPLLDMVMQQMGGNQTHAAQILGITRSTLRKKLKRHQLD' A
#
# COMPACT_ATOMS: atom_id res chain seq x y z
N LEU A 1 -18.06 -2.17 -10.18
CA LEU A 1 -18.33 -2.00 -8.74
C LEU A 1 -17.19 -2.56 -7.87
N TYR A 2 -16.88 -3.85 -7.89
CA TYR A 2 -15.81 -4.45 -7.04
C TYR A 2 -14.45 -3.72 -7.10
N ARG A 3 -13.91 -3.45 -8.30
CA ARG A 3 -12.62 -2.75 -8.45
C ARG A 3 -12.62 -1.34 -7.84
N MET A 4 -13.72 -0.60 -7.98
CA MET A 4 -13.87 0.74 -7.43
C MET A 4 -13.82 0.70 -5.90
N VAL A 5 -14.55 -0.22 -5.28
CA VAL A 5 -14.53 -0.39 -3.82
C VAL A 5 -13.14 -0.77 -3.32
N ILE A 6 -12.44 -1.68 -4.01
CA ILE A 6 -11.08 -2.06 -3.64
C ILE A 6 -10.13 -0.86 -3.74
N ASP A 7 -10.19 -0.08 -4.82
CA ASP A 7 -9.27 1.03 -5.03
C ASP A 7 -9.48 2.15 -3.98
N GLU A 8 -10.73 2.43 -3.60
CA GLU A 8 -11.08 3.43 -2.56
C GLU A 8 -10.59 3.04 -1.16
N VAL A 9 -10.54 1.75 -0.84
CA VAL A 9 -10.07 1.27 0.47
C VAL A 9 -8.56 1.03 0.46
N GLU A 10 -8.00 0.57 -0.65
CA GLU A 10 -6.59 0.22 -0.75
C GLU A 10 -5.68 1.44 -0.66
N LYS A 11 -6.02 2.56 -1.32
CA LYS A 11 -5.21 3.79 -1.27
C LYS A 11 -4.99 4.31 0.16
N PRO A 12 -6.02 4.57 0.99
CA PRO A 12 -5.83 5.07 2.35
C PRO A 12 -5.15 4.04 3.26
N LEU A 13 -5.40 2.74 3.07
CA LEU A 13 -4.69 1.68 3.80
C LEU A 13 -3.17 1.75 3.55
N LEU A 14 -2.77 1.85 2.29
CA LEU A 14 -1.36 1.91 1.91
C LEU A 14 -0.69 3.18 2.44
N ASP A 15 -1.34 4.34 2.32
CA ASP A 15 -0.83 5.61 2.83
C ASP A 15 -0.66 5.57 4.36
N MET A 16 -1.68 5.12 5.09
CA MET A 16 -1.64 4.98 6.55
C MET A 16 -0.48 4.08 7.01
N VAL A 17 -0.32 2.90 6.41
CA VAL A 17 0.77 2.00 6.78
C VAL A 17 2.13 2.60 6.43
N MET A 18 2.27 3.23 5.26
CA MET A 18 3.54 3.86 4.87
C MET A 18 3.92 5.00 5.82
N GLN A 19 2.96 5.82 6.25
CA GLN A 19 3.19 6.87 7.24
C GLN A 19 3.59 6.28 8.60
N GLN A 20 2.87 5.26 9.07
CA GLN A 20 3.18 4.59 10.34
C GLN A 20 4.60 3.98 10.33
N MET A 21 5.05 3.52 9.17
CA MET A 21 6.38 2.91 8.97
C MET A 21 7.47 3.90 8.57
N GLY A 22 7.18 5.21 8.57
CA GLY A 22 8.14 6.24 8.19
C GLY A 22 8.71 6.06 6.77
N GLY A 23 7.90 5.57 5.83
CA GLY A 23 8.31 5.30 4.45
C GLY A 23 9.06 3.97 4.24
N ASN A 24 9.29 3.17 5.29
CA ASN A 24 9.99 1.90 5.16
C ASN A 24 9.12 0.82 4.50
N GLN A 25 9.24 0.69 3.17
CA GLN A 25 8.47 -0.28 2.38
C GLN A 25 8.72 -1.74 2.79
N THR A 26 9.91 -2.08 3.29
CA THR A 26 10.19 -3.46 3.72
C THR A 26 9.37 -3.80 4.96
N HIS A 27 9.33 -2.89 5.94
CA HIS A 27 8.55 -3.08 7.16
C HIS A 27 7.04 -3.01 6.87
N ALA A 28 6.59 -2.04 6.05
CA ALA A 28 5.20 -1.93 5.63
C ALA A 28 4.69 -3.19 4.91
N ALA A 29 5.52 -3.80 4.06
CA ALA A 29 5.16 -5.04 3.36
C ALA A 29 4.99 -6.23 4.33
N GLN A 30 5.82 -6.31 5.38
CA GLN A 30 5.68 -7.31 6.44
C GLN A 30 4.36 -7.15 7.19
N ILE A 31 3.99 -5.92 7.58
CA ILE A 31 2.73 -5.62 8.26
C ILE A 31 1.51 -5.95 7.39
N LEU A 32 1.57 -5.62 6.10
CA LEU A 32 0.50 -5.88 5.15
C LEU A 32 0.41 -7.35 4.70
N GLY A 33 1.37 -8.20 5.09
CA GLY A 33 1.40 -9.61 4.70
C GLY A 33 1.64 -9.84 3.20
N ILE A 34 2.32 -8.89 2.53
CA ILE A 34 2.61 -8.96 1.08
C ILE A 34 4.11 -8.83 0.83
N THR A 35 4.56 -9.19 -0.36
CA THR A 35 5.96 -8.94 -0.73
C THR A 35 6.22 -7.46 -0.95
N ARG A 36 7.46 -6.99 -0.68
CA ARG A 36 7.88 -5.61 -0.99
C ARG A 36 7.65 -5.23 -2.46
N SER A 37 7.84 -6.19 -3.38
CA SER A 37 7.59 -5.97 -4.81
C SER A 37 6.11 -5.75 -5.13
N THR A 38 5.21 -6.41 -4.41
CA THR A 38 3.76 -6.20 -4.50
C THR A 38 3.38 -4.85 -3.93
N LEU A 39 3.89 -4.50 -2.74
CA LEU A 39 3.67 -3.19 -2.14
C LEU A 39 4.09 -2.07 -3.09
N ARG A 40 5.31 -2.14 -3.64
CA ARG A 40 5.82 -1.14 -4.58
C ARG A 40 4.92 -0.97 -5.81
N LYS A 41 4.40 -2.07 -6.38
CA LYS A 41 3.45 -2.00 -7.51
C LYS A 41 2.14 -1.31 -7.13
N LYS A 42 1.64 -1.58 -5.92
CA LYS A 42 0.41 -0.96 -5.41
C LYS A 42 0.60 0.54 -5.13
N LEU A 43 1.71 0.94 -4.50
CA LEU A 43 2.06 2.35 -4.27
C LEU A 43 2.10 3.13 -5.59
N LYS A 44 2.79 2.59 -6.60
CA LYS A 44 2.84 3.20 -7.94
C LYS A 44 1.47 3.30 -8.62
N ARG A 45 0.62 2.28 -8.47
CA ARG A 45 -0.75 2.32 -9.02
C ARG A 45 -1.58 3.44 -8.38
N HIS A 46 -1.38 3.69 -7.09
CA HIS A 46 -2.12 4.68 -6.31
C HIS A 46 -1.44 6.04 -6.22
N GLN A 47 -0.29 6.21 -6.89
CA GLN A 47 0.53 7.44 -6.92
C GLN A 47 0.97 7.86 -5.50
N LEU A 48 1.53 6.90 -4.76
CA LEU A 48 2.03 7.03 -3.38
C LEU A 48 3.56 6.78 -3.28
N ASP A 49 4.25 6.67 -4.43
CA ASP A 49 5.69 6.41 -4.55
C ASP A 49 6.56 7.68 -4.61
#